data_AF-A0A127SBD1-F1
#
_entry.id   AF-A0A127SBD1-F1
#
_cell.length_a   1.000
_cell.length_b   1.000
_cell.length_c   1.000
_cell.angle_alpha   90.00
_cell.angle_beta   90.00
_cell.angle_gamma   90.00
#
_symmetry.space_group_name_H-M   'P 1'
#
loop_
_entity.id
_entity.type
_entity.pdbx_description
1 polymer ?
#
loop_
_entity_poly.entity_id
_entity_poly.type
_entity_poly.pdbx_seq_one_letter_code
_entity_poly.pdbx_strand_id
1 'polypeptide(L)'
;SEALRALEVTIVVYGDVVPWRYPARRELQFGEWQRKDILAGIFEPATTDVDLAILLTKARQHSLALAGSAAEDFFNPVPESDLFKALADTLKLWNSQPDWAGDERNVVLTLSRIWYSAATGKIAPKDVAANWVMERLPVQHQPVLLEAQQAYLGQGMDCLASRADQLTAFIYFVKHEAASLLGSTPMMSNSSLATKKVP
;
A
#
# COMPACT_ATOMS: atom_id res chain seq x y z
N SER A 1 32.36 4.17 -1.48
CA SER A 1 31.33 4.28 -2.52
C SER A 1 30.05 4.68 -1.84
N GLU A 2 29.46 5.83 -2.15
CA GLU A 2 28.09 6.11 -1.71
C GLU A 2 27.16 5.10 -2.38
N ALA A 3 26.33 4.41 -1.60
CA ALA A 3 25.32 3.52 -2.14
C ALA A 3 24.18 4.37 -2.71
N LEU A 4 24.06 4.41 -4.04
CA LEU A 4 22.93 5.05 -4.70
C LEU A 4 21.65 4.26 -4.41
N ARG A 5 20.57 4.96 -4.08
CA ARG A 5 19.25 4.35 -3.85
C ARG A 5 18.42 4.42 -5.13
N ALA A 6 17.60 3.38 -5.35
CA ALA A 6 16.57 3.39 -6.37
C ALA A 6 15.63 4.59 -6.15
N LEU A 7 15.28 5.27 -7.24
CA LEU A 7 14.31 6.36 -7.23
C LEU A 7 12.96 5.84 -7.75
N GLU A 8 11.90 6.18 -7.05
CA GLU A 8 10.53 6.04 -7.53
C GLU A 8 9.91 7.44 -7.66
N VAL A 9 9.35 7.76 -8.82
CA VAL A 9 8.71 9.05 -9.09
C VAL A 9 7.33 8.82 -9.70
N THR A 10 6.30 9.35 -9.06
CA THR A 10 4.94 9.39 -9.60
C THR A 10 4.57 10.84 -9.90
N ILE A 11 4.16 11.12 -11.13
CA ILE A 11 3.72 12.43 -11.59
C ILE A 11 2.21 12.41 -11.74
N VAL A 12 1.54 13.45 -11.24
CA VAL A 12 0.10 13.66 -11.37
C VAL A 12 -0.18 15.07 -11.90
N VAL A 13 -1.25 15.22 -12.66
CA VAL A 13 -1.77 16.53 -13.07
C VAL A 13 -2.72 17.03 -11.98
N TYR A 14 -2.50 18.26 -11.48
CA TYR A 14 -3.30 18.81 -10.37
C TYR A 14 -4.81 18.74 -10.62
N GLY A 15 -5.26 19.14 -11.82
CA GLY A 15 -6.69 19.13 -12.18
C GLY A 15 -7.32 17.74 -12.28
N ASP A 16 -6.50 16.68 -12.38
CA ASP A 16 -6.97 15.29 -12.38
C ASP A 16 -7.06 14.69 -10.96
N VAL A 17 -6.54 15.41 -9.96
CA VAL A 17 -6.52 14.98 -8.55
C VAL A 17 -7.35 15.89 -7.66
N VAL A 18 -7.51 17.16 -8.02
CA VAL A 18 -8.22 18.17 -7.22
C VAL A 18 -9.37 18.78 -8.05
N PRO A 19 -10.64 18.55 -7.68
CA PRO A 19 -11.11 17.82 -6.49
C PRO A 19 -10.90 16.29 -6.58
N TRP A 20 -10.70 15.65 -5.43
CA TRP A 20 -10.45 14.20 -5.34
C TRP A 20 -11.58 13.35 -5.93
N ARG A 21 -11.20 12.33 -6.71
CA ARG A 21 -12.07 11.27 -7.24
C ARG A 21 -11.30 9.95 -7.32
N TYR A 22 -11.94 8.85 -6.93
CA TYR A 22 -11.35 7.51 -6.99
C TYR A 22 -11.79 6.71 -8.24
N PRO A 23 -10.86 6.01 -8.92
CA PRO A 23 -9.42 6.16 -8.83
C PRO A 23 -8.96 7.47 -9.50
N ALA A 24 -7.87 8.04 -8.99
CA ALA A 24 -7.25 9.20 -9.62
C ALA A 24 -6.37 8.79 -10.81
N ARG A 25 -5.92 9.75 -11.60
CA ARG A 25 -5.05 9.52 -12.76
C ARG A 25 -3.61 9.92 -12.43
N ARG A 26 -2.66 9.04 -12.76
CA ARG A 26 -1.24 9.40 -12.85
C ARG A 26 -0.86 9.71 -14.29
N GLU A 27 0.01 10.69 -14.46
CA GLU A 27 0.56 11.06 -15.77
C GLU A 27 1.76 10.19 -16.12
N LEU A 28 2.62 9.91 -15.13
CA LEU A 28 3.83 9.12 -15.31
C LEU A 28 4.19 8.40 -14.02
N GLN A 29 4.77 7.21 -14.15
CA GLN A 29 5.48 6.53 -13.08
C GLN A 29 6.87 6.18 -13.58
N PHE A 30 7.85 6.34 -12.70
CA PHE A 30 9.22 5.90 -12.88
C PHE A 30 9.59 5.03 -11.70
N GLY A 31 10.18 3.88 -12.00
CA GLY A 31 10.78 3.01 -11.00
C GLY A 31 11.82 2.10 -11.65
N GLU A 32 12.75 1.59 -10.85
CA GLU A 32 13.82 0.71 -11.33
C GLU A 32 13.31 -0.56 -12.01
N TRP A 33 12.11 -1.03 -11.64
CA TRP A 33 11.46 -2.18 -12.27
C TRP A 33 11.09 -1.94 -13.75
N GLN A 34 10.95 -0.68 -14.18
CA GLN A 34 10.67 -0.30 -15.58
C GLN A 34 11.94 -0.01 -16.39
N ARG A 35 13.15 -0.14 -15.80
CA ARG A 35 14.42 0.27 -16.45
C ARG A 35 14.59 -0.28 -17.86
N LYS A 36 14.28 -1.57 -18.07
CA LYS A 36 14.44 -2.22 -19.38
C LYS A 36 13.57 -1.57 -20.45
N ASP A 37 12.31 -1.28 -20.12
CA ASP A 37 11.34 -0.70 -21.04
C ASP A 37 11.67 0.76 -21.32
N ILE A 38 12.02 1.53 -20.30
CA ILE A 38 12.45 2.93 -20.43
C ILE A 38 13.67 3.04 -21.35
N LEU A 39 14.67 2.16 -21.19
CA LEU A 39 15.86 2.13 -22.06
C LEU A 39 15.54 1.72 -23.51
N ALA A 40 14.45 0.99 -23.72
CA ALA A 40 13.93 0.66 -25.05
C ALA A 40 13.02 1.76 -25.64
N GLY A 41 12.84 2.89 -24.93
CA GLY A 41 11.95 3.97 -25.33
C GLY A 41 10.47 3.65 -25.15
N ILE A 42 10.14 2.63 -24.35
CA ILE A 42 8.78 2.22 -24.02
C ILE A 42 8.40 2.86 -22.69
N PHE A 43 7.39 3.73 -22.73
CA PHE A 43 6.87 4.42 -21.55
C PHE A 43 5.44 4.02 -21.30
N GLU A 44 5.10 3.78 -20.03
CA GLU A 44 3.71 3.59 -19.65
C GLU A 44 2.91 4.88 -19.89
N PRO A 45 1.73 4.80 -20.50
CA PRO A 45 0.89 5.97 -20.69
C PRO A 45 0.28 6.41 -19.36
N ALA A 46 -0.18 7.67 -19.34
CA ALA A 46 -1.04 8.16 -18.29
C ALA A 46 -2.27 7.26 -18.12
N THR A 47 -2.56 6.85 -16.88
CA THR A 47 -3.58 5.84 -16.58
C THR A 47 -4.22 6.09 -15.21
N THR A 48 -5.39 5.49 -14.98
CA THR A 48 -5.99 5.45 -13.64
C THR A 48 -5.17 4.57 -12.73
N ASP A 49 -4.92 5.03 -11.50
CA ASP A 49 -4.10 4.34 -10.53
C ASP A 49 -4.75 4.36 -9.15
N VAL A 50 -5.09 3.17 -8.65
CA VAL A 50 -5.73 2.96 -7.35
C VAL A 50 -4.77 3.29 -6.20
N ASP A 51 -3.46 3.15 -6.41
CA ASP A 51 -2.44 3.37 -5.38
C ASP A 51 -2.31 4.86 -5.04
N LEU A 52 -2.81 5.77 -5.89
CA LEU A 52 -2.81 7.21 -5.59
C LEU A 52 -3.60 7.54 -4.31
N ALA A 53 -4.62 6.76 -3.96
CA ALA A 53 -5.31 6.93 -2.68
C ALA A 53 -4.36 6.69 -1.50
N ILE A 54 -3.51 5.67 -1.59
CA ILE A 54 -2.52 5.31 -0.57
C ILE A 54 -1.37 6.33 -0.58
N LEU A 55 -0.84 6.68 -1.76
CA LEU A 55 0.28 7.59 -1.93
C LEU A 55 -0.06 9.01 -1.43
N LEU A 56 -1.23 9.54 -1.78
CA LEU A 56 -1.65 10.87 -1.32
C LEU A 56 -1.99 10.89 0.17
N THR A 57 -2.60 9.82 0.70
CA THR A 57 -2.82 9.71 2.14
C THR A 57 -1.47 9.77 2.89
N LYS A 58 -0.47 9.00 2.44
CA LYS A 58 0.88 9.05 3.00
C LYS A 58 1.52 10.42 2.86
N ALA A 59 1.45 11.02 1.67
CA ALA A 59 2.07 12.31 1.40
C ALA A 59 1.47 13.41 2.29
N ARG A 60 0.15 13.42 2.47
CA ARG A 60 -0.52 14.37 3.37
C ARG A 60 -0.14 14.16 4.84
N GLN A 61 0.02 12.93 5.29
CA GLN A 61 0.34 12.63 6.70
C GLN A 61 1.82 12.85 7.02
N HIS A 62 2.71 12.44 6.11
CA HIS A 62 4.15 12.36 6.34
C HIS A 62 4.93 12.61 5.04
N SER A 63 5.14 13.89 4.70
CA SER A 63 6.03 14.29 3.59
C SER A 63 6.84 15.54 3.93
N LEU A 64 7.84 15.80 3.07
CA LEU A 64 8.59 17.04 3.05
C LEU A 64 8.40 17.68 1.67
N ALA A 65 7.87 18.90 1.62
CA ALA A 65 7.78 19.66 0.39
C ALA A 65 9.19 20.12 -0.03
N LEU A 66 9.71 19.54 -1.11
CA LEU A 66 10.98 19.98 -1.70
C LEU A 66 10.80 21.29 -2.50
N ALA A 67 9.60 21.52 -3.02
CA ALA A 67 9.19 22.74 -3.69
C ALA A 67 7.67 22.92 -3.54
N GLY A 68 7.21 24.18 -3.50
CA GLY A 68 5.79 24.52 -3.36
C GLY A 68 5.23 24.34 -1.94
N SER A 69 3.91 24.24 -1.84
CA SER A 69 3.20 24.09 -0.56
C SER A 69 3.31 22.66 -0.01
N ALA A 70 3.07 22.51 1.30
CA ALA A 70 2.94 21.21 1.93
C ALA A 70 1.78 20.40 1.31
N ALA A 71 1.93 19.08 1.24
CA ALA A 71 0.92 18.20 0.63
C ALA A 71 -0.45 18.28 1.34
N GLU A 72 -0.45 18.54 2.64
CA GLU A 72 -1.65 18.71 3.46
C GLU A 72 -2.49 19.96 3.09
N ASP A 73 -1.83 20.99 2.56
CA ASP A 73 -2.49 22.21 2.08
C ASP A 73 -2.82 22.12 0.58
N PHE A 74 -2.02 21.36 -0.18
CA PHE A 74 -2.11 21.33 -1.64
C PHE A 74 -3.15 20.34 -2.17
N PHE A 75 -3.27 19.16 -1.57
CA PHE A 75 -4.25 18.14 -2.01
C PHE A 75 -5.52 18.18 -1.17
N ASN A 76 -6.59 17.51 -1.61
CA ASN A 76 -7.72 17.20 -0.71
C ASN A 76 -7.40 15.94 0.12
N PRO A 77 -7.96 15.79 1.34
CA PRO A 77 -7.90 14.52 2.04
C PRO A 77 -8.61 13.42 1.24
N VAL A 78 -7.99 12.25 1.15
CA VAL A 78 -8.60 11.05 0.58
C VAL A 78 -9.61 10.50 1.60
N PRO A 79 -10.88 10.27 1.22
CA PRO A 79 -11.84 9.62 2.10
C PRO A 79 -11.36 8.23 2.54
N GLU A 80 -11.60 7.86 3.79
CA GLU A 80 -11.21 6.55 4.34
C GLU A 80 -11.79 5.38 3.52
N SER A 81 -13.02 5.54 3.00
CA SER A 81 -13.64 4.55 2.12
C SER A 81 -12.83 4.29 0.83
N ASP A 82 -12.23 5.35 0.26
CA ASP A 82 -11.42 5.23 -0.96
C ASP A 82 -10.05 4.64 -0.64
N LEU A 83 -9.47 4.95 0.52
CA LEU A 83 -8.26 4.28 1.02
C LEU A 83 -8.51 2.78 1.20
N PHE A 84 -9.62 2.39 1.83
CA PHE A 84 -9.96 0.98 2.03
C PHE A 84 -10.26 0.26 0.72
N LYS A 85 -10.89 0.96 -0.23
CA LYS A 85 -11.10 0.44 -1.58
C LYS A 85 -9.77 0.20 -2.31
N ALA A 86 -8.82 1.13 -2.21
CA ALA A 86 -7.47 0.96 -2.76
C ALA A 86 -6.77 -0.25 -2.15
N LEU A 87 -6.77 -0.38 -0.82
CA LEU A 87 -6.20 -1.54 -0.13
C LEU A 87 -6.82 -2.86 -0.59
N ALA A 88 -8.15 -2.90 -0.75
CA ALA A 88 -8.87 -4.07 -1.23
C ALA A 88 -8.55 -4.40 -2.70
N ASP A 89 -8.35 -3.38 -3.54
CA ASP A 89 -7.93 -3.55 -4.93
C ASP A 89 -6.48 -4.06 -5.01
N THR A 90 -5.55 -3.56 -4.18
CA THR A 90 -4.17 -4.06 -4.08
C THR A 90 -4.11 -5.55 -3.68
N LEU A 91 -5.01 -6.04 -2.82
CA LEU A 91 -5.06 -7.46 -2.45
C LEU A 91 -5.33 -8.38 -3.66
N LYS A 92 -5.91 -7.87 -4.75
CA LYS A 92 -6.23 -8.64 -5.96
C LYS A 92 -5.01 -8.87 -6.87
N LEU A 93 -3.88 -8.23 -6.60
CA LEU A 93 -2.66 -8.36 -7.42
C LEU A 93 -2.02 -9.76 -7.32
N TRP A 94 -2.11 -10.40 -6.16
CA TRP A 94 -1.38 -11.64 -5.85
C TRP A 94 -2.29 -12.83 -5.64
N ASN A 95 -2.59 -13.60 -6.69
CA ASN A 95 -3.53 -14.72 -6.64
C ASN A 95 -2.85 -16.08 -6.70
N SER A 96 -1.66 -16.14 -7.30
CA SER A 96 -0.90 -17.35 -7.53
C SER A 96 0.60 -17.10 -7.45
N GLN A 97 1.39 -18.17 -7.29
CA GLN A 97 2.85 -18.07 -7.14
C GLN A 97 3.58 -17.23 -8.21
N PRO A 98 3.21 -17.30 -9.50
CA PRO A 98 3.77 -16.40 -10.51
C PRO A 98 3.64 -14.90 -10.21
N ASP A 99 2.61 -14.48 -9.47
CA ASP A 99 2.33 -13.07 -9.23
C ASP A 99 3.32 -12.42 -8.24
N TRP A 100 3.97 -13.21 -7.39
CA TRP A 100 4.91 -12.73 -6.36
C TRP A 100 6.32 -13.33 -6.50
N ALA A 101 6.57 -14.14 -7.52
CA ALA A 101 7.88 -14.71 -7.78
C ALA A 101 8.89 -13.61 -8.08
N GLY A 102 10.00 -13.57 -7.32
CA GLY A 102 11.04 -12.54 -7.43
C GLY A 102 10.74 -11.24 -6.66
N ASP A 103 9.60 -11.13 -5.97
CA ASP A 103 9.27 -9.99 -5.12
C ASP A 103 8.75 -10.41 -3.72
N GLU A 104 9.05 -11.65 -3.31
CA GLU A 104 8.46 -12.34 -2.16
C GLU A 104 8.48 -11.50 -0.88
N ARG A 105 9.64 -10.94 -0.54
CA ARG A 105 9.83 -10.09 0.64
C ARG A 105 8.94 -8.85 0.61
N ASN A 106 8.86 -8.18 -0.54
CA ASN A 106 8.05 -6.96 -0.66
C ASN A 106 6.56 -7.28 -0.61
N VAL A 107 6.13 -8.40 -1.20
CA VAL A 107 4.75 -8.88 -1.10
C VAL A 107 4.38 -9.17 0.35
N VAL A 108 5.22 -9.91 1.09
CA VAL A 108 5.01 -10.22 2.52
C VAL A 108 4.82 -8.93 3.33
N LEU A 109 5.75 -7.98 3.20
CA LEU A 109 5.71 -6.73 3.97
C LEU A 109 4.57 -5.80 3.54
N THR A 110 4.20 -5.82 2.26
CA THR A 110 3.07 -5.03 1.75
C THR A 110 1.75 -5.58 2.26
N LEU A 111 1.55 -6.90 2.22
CA LEU A 111 0.38 -7.54 2.81
C LEU A 111 0.27 -7.28 4.32
N SER A 112 1.39 -7.29 5.05
CA SER A 112 1.39 -6.91 6.47
C SER A 112 0.94 -5.47 6.70
N ARG A 113 1.37 -4.53 5.85
CA ARG A 113 0.93 -3.12 5.91
C ARG A 113 -0.55 -2.97 5.55
N ILE A 114 -1.05 -3.75 4.59
CA ILE A 114 -2.46 -3.75 4.23
C ILE A 114 -3.31 -4.26 5.41
N TRP A 115 -2.92 -5.37 6.04
CA TRP A 115 -3.64 -5.90 7.21
C TRP A 115 -3.63 -4.89 8.36
N TYR A 116 -2.48 -4.29 8.67
CA TYR A 116 -2.38 -3.23 9.68
C TYR A 116 -3.33 -2.05 9.36
N SER A 117 -3.32 -1.59 8.11
CA SER A 117 -4.13 -0.44 7.69
C SER A 117 -5.63 -0.75 7.73
N ALA A 118 -6.02 -1.95 7.30
CA ALA A 118 -7.40 -2.43 7.39
C ALA A 118 -7.90 -2.54 8.84
N ALA A 119 -7.03 -2.92 9.78
CA ALA A 119 -7.39 -3.06 11.18
C ALA A 119 -7.42 -1.74 11.97
N THR A 120 -6.66 -0.72 11.53
CA THR A 120 -6.40 0.49 12.34
C THR A 120 -6.81 1.80 11.69
N GLY A 121 -7.09 1.81 10.38
CA GLY A 121 -7.29 3.03 9.60
C GLY A 121 -6.01 3.86 9.40
N LYS A 122 -4.84 3.36 9.81
CA LYS A 122 -3.57 4.09 9.80
C LYS A 122 -2.57 3.47 8.83
N ILE A 123 -1.68 4.29 8.28
CA ILE A 123 -0.56 3.82 7.47
C ILE A 123 0.69 3.76 8.35
N ALA A 124 1.41 2.64 8.29
CA ALA A 124 2.65 2.44 9.03
C ALA A 124 3.83 2.09 8.11
N PRO A 125 5.08 2.33 8.57
CA PRO A 125 6.29 1.73 7.99
C PRO A 125 6.26 0.19 7.96
N LYS A 126 7.10 -0.42 7.11
CA LYS A 126 7.15 -1.89 6.90
C LYS A 126 7.47 -2.66 8.19
N ASP A 127 8.45 -2.20 8.95
CA ASP A 127 8.89 -2.79 10.21
C ASP A 127 7.84 -2.68 11.32
N VAL A 128 7.20 -1.51 11.45
CA VAL A 128 6.11 -1.29 12.42
C VAL A 128 4.92 -2.20 12.13
N ALA A 129 4.50 -2.30 10.86
CA ALA A 129 3.41 -3.18 10.47
C ALA A 129 3.78 -4.66 10.66
N ALA A 130 5.01 -5.06 10.32
CA ALA A 130 5.48 -6.43 10.53
C ALA A 130 5.46 -6.82 12.01
N ASN A 131 5.92 -5.95 12.92
CA ASN A 131 5.85 -6.20 14.36
C ASN A 131 4.40 -6.39 14.84
N TRP A 132 3.49 -5.50 14.40
CA TRP A 132 2.07 -5.61 14.74
C TRP A 132 1.44 -6.91 14.23
N VAL A 133 1.78 -7.34 13.01
CA VAL A 133 1.30 -8.60 12.43
C VAL A 133 1.89 -9.80 13.16
N MET A 134 3.16 -9.75 13.57
CA MET A 134 3.84 -10.85 14.27
C MET A 134 3.09 -11.29 15.54
N GLU A 135 2.57 -10.34 16.30
CA GLU A 135 1.77 -10.59 17.52
C GLU A 135 0.44 -11.32 17.27
N ARG A 136 -0.04 -11.32 16.03
CA ARG A 136 -1.37 -11.83 15.62
C ARG A 136 -1.29 -13.05 14.72
N LEU A 137 -0.11 -13.36 14.18
CA LEU A 137 0.09 -14.49 13.30
C LEU A 137 0.09 -15.81 14.08
N PRO A 138 -0.62 -16.84 13.58
CA PRO A 138 -0.36 -18.22 13.97
C PRO A 138 1.13 -18.58 13.81
N VAL A 139 1.66 -19.37 14.75
CA VAL A 139 3.09 -19.71 14.83
C VAL A 139 3.67 -20.25 13.53
N GLN A 140 2.88 -20.99 12.75
CA GLN A 140 3.29 -21.56 11.46
C GLN A 140 3.65 -20.52 10.39
N HIS A 141 3.12 -19.30 10.49
CA HIS A 141 3.33 -18.21 9.53
C HIS A 141 4.43 -17.23 9.96
N GLN A 142 4.79 -17.22 11.24
CA GLN A 142 5.79 -16.31 11.81
C GLN A 142 7.18 -16.39 11.15
N PRO A 143 7.71 -17.59 10.78
CA PRO A 143 9.02 -17.67 10.14
C PRO A 143 9.13 -16.89 8.82
N VAL A 144 8.05 -16.84 8.03
CA VAL A 144 8.00 -16.10 6.75
C VAL A 144 8.12 -14.59 6.99
N LEU A 145 7.35 -14.07 7.94
CA LEU A 145 7.38 -12.64 8.25
C LEU A 145 8.69 -12.22 8.91
N LEU A 146 9.23 -13.04 9.81
CA LEU A 146 10.49 -12.76 10.49
C LEU A 146 11.63 -12.63 9.47
N GLU A 147 11.73 -13.58 8.54
CA GLU A 147 12.75 -13.55 7.49
C GLU A 147 12.57 -12.33 6.58
N ALA A 148 11.34 -12.03 6.14
CA ALA A 148 11.07 -10.86 5.32
C ALA A 148 11.49 -9.54 6.02
N GLN A 149 11.21 -9.43 7.32
CA GLN A 149 11.58 -8.28 8.13
C GLN A 149 13.10 -8.16 8.28
N GLN A 150 13.80 -9.25 8.63
CA GLN A 150 15.25 -9.27 8.78
C GLN A 150 15.97 -8.95 7.46
N ALA A 151 15.51 -9.54 6.35
CA ALA A 151 16.05 -9.26 5.02
C ALA A 151 15.81 -7.80 4.60
N TYR A 152 14.69 -7.20 4.98
CA TYR A 152 14.42 -5.79 4.70
C TYR A 152 15.31 -4.83 5.51
N LEU A 153 15.61 -5.19 6.75
CA LEU A 153 16.52 -4.42 7.63
C LEU A 153 18.01 -4.64 7.31
N GLY A 154 18.34 -5.50 6.34
CA GLY A 154 19.71 -5.88 6.02
C GLY A 154 20.38 -6.73 7.10
N GLN A 155 19.59 -7.40 7.94
CA GLN A 155 20.04 -8.20 9.09
C GLN A 155 19.99 -9.71 8.82
N GLY A 156 19.49 -10.12 7.65
CA GLY A 156 19.36 -11.53 7.28
C GLY A 156 19.40 -11.75 5.78
N MET A 157 19.52 -13.01 5.39
CA MET A 157 19.41 -13.46 4.00
C MET A 157 17.95 -13.47 3.57
N ASP A 158 17.71 -13.16 2.29
CA ASP A 158 16.39 -13.32 1.66
C ASP A 158 16.36 -14.69 0.96
N CYS A 159 15.73 -15.69 1.57
CA CYS A 159 15.62 -17.05 1.06
C CYS A 159 14.15 -17.47 0.89
N LEU A 160 13.21 -16.52 0.88
CA LEU A 160 11.77 -16.77 0.86
C LEU A 160 11.32 -17.59 -0.34
N ALA A 161 11.98 -17.39 -1.49
CA ALA A 161 11.73 -18.17 -2.70
C ALA A 161 11.94 -19.69 -2.51
N SER A 162 12.84 -20.09 -1.60
CA SER A 162 13.08 -21.51 -1.28
C SER A 162 11.99 -22.14 -0.41
N ARG A 163 11.07 -21.34 0.15
CA ARG A 163 9.99 -21.75 1.07
C ARG A 163 8.61 -21.53 0.46
N ALA A 164 8.45 -21.88 -0.82
CA ALA A 164 7.26 -21.58 -1.62
C ALA A 164 5.93 -21.95 -0.94
N ASP A 165 5.83 -23.13 -0.32
CA ASP A 165 4.59 -23.58 0.34
C ASP A 165 4.25 -22.74 1.57
N GLN A 166 5.24 -22.43 2.42
CA GLN A 166 5.05 -21.62 3.61
C GLN A 166 4.70 -20.17 3.25
N LEU A 167 5.37 -19.62 2.23
CA LEU A 167 5.09 -18.29 1.69
C LEU A 167 3.66 -18.21 1.12
N THR A 168 3.26 -19.20 0.34
CA THR A 168 1.91 -19.28 -0.24
C THR A 168 0.85 -19.34 0.86
N ALA A 169 1.07 -20.17 1.88
CA ALA A 169 0.18 -20.27 3.04
C ALA A 169 0.10 -18.94 3.82
N PHE A 170 1.23 -18.25 4.02
CA PHE A 170 1.27 -16.92 4.62
C PHE A 170 0.46 -15.90 3.81
N ILE A 171 0.69 -15.84 2.49
CA ILE A 171 0.03 -14.87 1.62
C ILE A 171 -1.49 -15.06 1.68
N TYR A 172 -1.97 -16.30 1.54
CA TYR A 172 -3.41 -16.57 1.62
C TYR A 172 -4.01 -16.27 3.00
N PHE A 173 -3.28 -16.59 4.08
CA PHE A 173 -3.73 -16.27 5.44
C PHE A 173 -3.89 -14.75 5.63
N VAL A 174 -2.85 -13.97 5.34
CA VAL A 174 -2.90 -12.51 5.54
C VAL A 174 -3.90 -11.84 4.60
N LYS A 175 -4.01 -12.30 3.35
CA LYS A 175 -5.06 -11.82 2.43
C LYS A 175 -6.45 -12.05 3.00
N HIS A 176 -6.72 -13.22 3.57
CA HIS A 176 -8.01 -13.55 4.17
C HIS A 176 -8.34 -12.61 5.35
N GLU A 177 -7.42 -12.46 6.30
CA GLU A 177 -7.58 -11.59 7.47
C GLU A 177 -7.83 -10.13 7.07
N ALA A 178 -7.02 -9.60 6.14
CA ALA A 178 -7.18 -8.24 5.65
C ALA A 178 -8.50 -8.04 4.90
N ALA A 179 -8.88 -8.98 4.02
CA ALA A 179 -10.12 -8.90 3.25
C ALA A 179 -11.36 -8.97 4.16
N SER A 180 -11.31 -9.76 5.24
CA SER A 180 -12.41 -9.84 6.21
C SER A 180 -12.67 -8.47 6.85
N LEU A 181 -11.63 -7.71 7.19
CA LEU A 181 -11.79 -6.39 7.79
C LEU A 181 -12.29 -5.35 6.78
N LEU A 182 -11.72 -5.36 5.57
CA LEU A 182 -12.11 -4.44 4.50
C LEU A 182 -13.53 -4.69 3.99
N GLY A 183 -14.01 -5.94 4.02
CA GLY A 183 -15.38 -6.31 3.66
C GLY A 183 -16.41 -6.09 4.79
N SER A 184 -15.96 -6.03 6.04
CA SER A 184 -16.84 -5.87 7.22
C SER A 184 -17.05 -4.42 7.67
N THR A 185 -16.40 -3.44 7.02
CA THR A 185 -16.49 -2.04 7.44
C THR A 185 -17.90 -1.51 7.14
N PRO A 186 -18.74 -1.21 8.15
CA PRO A 186 -20.00 -0.54 7.90
C PRO A 186 -19.68 0.90 7.48
N MET A 187 -20.27 1.34 6.37
CA MET A 187 -20.25 2.75 5.98
C MET A 187 -20.79 3.57 7.17
N MET A 188 -19.93 4.21 7.95
CA MET A 188 -20.38 5.03 9.08
C MET A 188 -21.17 6.22 8.52
N SER A 189 -22.49 6.08 8.50
CA SER A 189 -23.41 7.15 8.13
C SER A 189 -23.38 8.20 9.24
N ASN A 190 -22.85 9.38 8.96
CA ASN A 190 -23.10 10.55 9.79
C ASN A 190 -24.57 10.96 9.61
N SER A 191 -25.46 10.37 10.41
CA SER A 191 -26.80 10.89 10.63
C SER A 191 -26.71 12.04 11.64
N SER A 192 -26.47 13.25 11.14
CA SER A 192 -26.75 14.46 11.91
C SER A 192 -28.26 14.49 12.21
N LEU A 193 -28.62 14.42 13.49
CA LEU A 193 -29.99 14.64 13.94
C LEU A 193 -30.43 16.05 13.51
N ALA A 194 -31.37 16.09 12.56
CA ALA A 194 -32.17 17.27 12.31
C ALA A 194 -33.02 17.54 13.56
N THR A 195 -32.67 18.58 14.31
CA THR A 195 -33.54 19.18 15.32
C THR A 195 -34.82 19.68 14.66
N LYS A 196 -35.92 18.96 14.83
CA LYS A 196 -37.26 19.50 14.62
C LYS A 196 -37.60 20.48 15.74
N LYS A 197 -37.57 21.77 15.38
CA LYS A 197 -38.48 22.83 15.86
C LYS A 197 -39.94 22.33 15.67
N VAL A 198 -40.97 22.59 16.46
CA VAL A 198 -41.42 23.72 17.31
C VAL A 198 -42.54 23.16 18.25
N PRO A 199 -43.18 23.97 19.11
CA PRO A 199 -44.48 24.53 18.70
C PRO A 199 -44.53 26.06 18.68
#